data_AF-A0A7C7G9M4-F1
#
_entry.id   AF-A0A7C7G9M4-F1
#
_cell.length_a   1.000
_cell.length_b   1.000
_cell.length_c   1.000
_cell.angle_alpha   90.00
_cell.angle_beta   90.00
_cell.angle_gamma   90.00
#
_symmetry.space_group_name_H-M   'P 1'
#
loop_
_entity.id
_entity.type
_entity.pdbx_description
1 polymer ?
#
loop_
_entity_poly.entity_id
_entity_poly.type
_entity_poly.pdbx_seq_one_letter_code
_entity_poly.pdbx_strand_id
1 'polypeptide(L)' 'MREKLVSVEQAAQIVKDGDHIVFNGSMDWTPMAMLRELARREIRGITALGVVGGAMNLDFLLGAGV' A
#
# COMPACT_ATOMS: atom_id res chain seq x y z
N MET A 1 -3.07 -19.97 -17.95
CA MET A 1 -2.87 -18.87 -16.98
C MET A 1 -3.92 -17.80 -17.26
N ARG A 2 -4.49 -17.16 -16.23
CA ARG A 2 -5.42 -16.03 -16.43
C ARG A 2 -4.64 -14.72 -16.47
N GLU A 3 -5.04 -13.79 -17.32
CA GLU A 3 -4.50 -12.43 -17.35
C GLU A 3 -4.84 -11.67 -16.05
N LYS A 4 -3.84 -11.00 -15.48
CA LYS A 4 -3.93 -10.27 -14.20
C LYS A 4 -3.44 -8.82 -14.31
N LEU A 5 -3.11 -8.36 -15.52
CA LEU A 5 -2.72 -6.97 -15.75
C LEU A 5 -3.96 -6.08 -15.55
N VAL A 6 -3.84 -5.11 -14.65
CA VAL A 6 -4.91 -4.18 -14.27
C VAL A 6 -4.31 -2.81 -13.99
N SER A 7 -5.15 -1.78 -13.94
CA SER A 7 -4.74 -0.45 -13.48
C SER A 7 -4.44 -0.45 -11.98
N VAL A 8 -3.77 0.59 -11.47
CA VAL A 8 -3.46 0.69 -10.03
C VAL A 8 -4.73 0.91 -9.20
N GLU A 9 -5.70 1.64 -9.72
CA GLU A 9 -7.00 1.89 -9.09
C GLU A 9 -7.77 0.58 -8.93
N GLN A 10 -7.74 -0.28 -9.95
CA GLN A 10 -8.33 -1.62 -9.92
C GLN A 10 -7.57 -2.54 -8.94
N ALA A 11 -6.25 -2.52 -8.98
CA ALA A 11 -5.42 -3.32 -8.06
C ALA A 11 -5.66 -2.92 -6.60
N ALA A 12 -5.77 -1.63 -6.30
CA ALA A 12 -6.00 -1.13 -4.95
C ALA A 12 -7.27 -1.71 -4.32
N GLN A 13 -8.29 -2.04 -5.11
CA GLN A 13 -9.55 -2.58 -4.62
C GLN A 13 -9.41 -3.90 -3.85
N ILE A 14 -8.27 -4.61 -3.97
CA ILE A 14 -8.01 -5.82 -3.18
C ILE A 14 -7.84 -5.51 -1.68
N VAL A 15 -7.40 -4.30 -1.34
CA VAL A 15 -7.23 -3.83 0.04
C VAL A 15 -8.51 -3.18 0.53
N LYS A 16 -8.93 -3.58 1.73
CA LYS A 16 -10.11 -3.12 2.46
C LYS A 16 -9.72 -2.50 3.80
N ASP A 17 -10.65 -1.78 4.41
CA ASP A 17 -10.48 -1.24 5.75
C ASP A 17 -10.24 -2.36 6.76
N GLY A 18 -9.33 -2.14 7.70
CA GLY A 18 -8.96 -3.15 8.70
C GLY A 18 -8.03 -4.26 8.22
N ASP A 19 -7.63 -4.28 6.94
CA ASP A 19 -6.76 -5.32 6.41
C ASP A 19 -5.35 -5.27 7.03
N HIS A 20 -4.72 -6.43 7.11
CA HIS A 20 -3.30 -6.57 7.40
C HIS A 20 -2.53 -6.66 6.09
N ILE A 21 -1.66 -5.69 5.83
CA ILE A 21 -0.89 -5.62 4.60
C ILE A 21 0.61 -5.75 4.87
N VAL A 22 1.31 -6.36 3.91
CA VAL A 22 2.76 -6.46 3.91
C VAL A 22 3.27 -5.84 2.62
N PHE A 23 4.32 -5.04 2.71
CA PHE A 23 5.05 -4.57 1.55
C PHE A 23 6.56 -4.65 1.77
N ASN A 24 7.29 -4.68 0.66
CA ASN A 24 8.74 -4.68 0.61
C ASN A 24 9.22 -3.45 -0.15
N GLY A 25 10.40 -2.96 0.20
CA GLY A 25 11.06 -1.81 -0.40
C GLY A 25 11.45 -0.83 0.69
N SER A 26 12.74 -0.47 0.73
CA SER A 26 13.28 0.53 1.67
C SER A 26 13.18 1.92 1.04
N MET A 27 14.27 2.42 0.44
CA MET A 27 14.26 3.61 -0.43
C MET A 27 14.23 3.25 -1.91
N ASP A 28 14.54 1.99 -2.25
CA ASP A 28 14.53 1.45 -3.60
C ASP A 28 13.32 0.53 -3.82
N TRP A 29 12.75 0.58 -5.03
CA TRP A 29 11.64 -0.27 -5.50
C TRP A 29 10.40 -0.29 -4.59
N THR A 30 10.18 0.77 -3.84
CA THR A 30 9.00 0.94 -2.99
C THR A 30 7.73 1.03 -3.84
N PRO A 31 6.61 0.37 -3.45
CA PRO A 31 5.38 0.35 -4.23
C PRO A 31 4.55 1.64 -4.05
N MET A 32 5.20 2.81 -4.15
CA MET A 32 4.59 4.10 -3.81
C MET A 32 3.37 4.45 -4.66
N ALA A 33 3.27 3.93 -5.89
CA ALA A 33 2.06 4.08 -6.69
C ALA A 33 0.83 3.45 -5.98
N MET A 34 1.00 2.24 -5.45
CA MET A 34 -0.03 1.55 -4.69
C MET A 34 -0.34 2.26 -3.37
N LEU A 35 0.70 2.65 -2.61
CA LEU A 35 0.50 3.31 -1.31
C LEU A 35 -0.24 4.65 -1.44
N ARG A 36 0.09 5.46 -2.46
CA ARG A 36 -0.64 6.70 -2.75
C ARG A 36 -2.07 6.46 -3.19
N GLU A 37 -2.34 5.35 -3.87
CA GLU A 37 -3.71 5.00 -4.26
C GLU A 37 -4.54 4.56 -3.05
N LEU A 38 -3.95 3.85 -2.08
CA LEU A 38 -4.62 3.55 -0.81
C LEU A 38 -4.98 4.83 -0.04
N ALA A 39 -4.05 5.79 0.02
CA ALA A 39 -4.31 7.10 0.62
C ALA A 39 -5.42 7.88 -0.10
N ARG A 40 -5.40 7.93 -1.45
CA ARG A 40 -6.46 8.59 -2.24
C ARG A 40 -7.84 7.96 -2.04
N ARG A 41 -7.88 6.65 -1.83
CA ARG A 41 -9.12 5.90 -1.59
C ARG A 41 -9.61 5.99 -0.14
N GLU A 42 -8.90 6.71 0.72
CA GLU A 42 -9.22 6.89 2.13
C GLU A 42 -9.45 5.56 2.86
N ILE A 43 -8.66 4.54 2.55
CA ILE A 43 -8.66 3.27 3.30
C ILE A 43 -8.29 3.57 4.75
N ARG A 44 -8.88 2.87 5.71
CA ARG A 44 -8.68 3.13 7.14
C ARG A 44 -8.37 1.90 7.97
N GLY A 45 -7.57 2.12 9.00
CA GLY A 45 -7.38 1.16 10.09
C GLY A 45 -6.60 -0.08 9.67
N ILE A 46 -5.75 0.05 8.65
CA ILE A 46 -4.92 -1.06 8.21
C ILE A 46 -3.81 -1.34 9.23
N THR A 47 -3.37 -2.59 9.29
CA THR A 47 -2.11 -2.94 9.97
C THR A 47 -1.04 -3.20 8.92
N ALA A 48 -0.04 -2.32 8.85
CA ALA A 48 1.03 -2.43 7.86
C ALA A 48 2.32 -3.02 8.45
N LEU A 49 2.92 -3.98 7.76
CA LEU A 49 4.25 -4.51 8.06
C LEU A 49 5.21 -4.22 6.89
N GLY A 50 6.24 -3.42 7.15
CA GLY A 50 7.35 -3.19 6.22
C GLY A 50 8.45 -4.23 6.38
N VAL A 51 8.78 -4.96 5.32
CA VAL A 51 9.86 -5.97 5.30
C VAL A 51 11.11 -5.41 4.64
N VAL A 52 12.26 -5.55 5.32
CA VAL A 52 13.52 -4.84 5.02
C VAL A 52 13.35 -3.31 5.11
N GLY A 53 12.67 -2.89 6.19
CA GLY A 53 12.50 -1.47 6.55
C GLY A 53 11.10 -0.93 6.27
N GLY A 54 10.67 -0.02 7.13
CA GLY A 54 9.43 0.73 7.03
C GLY A 54 9.73 2.22 7.00
N ALA A 55 10.60 2.63 6.08
CA ALA A 55 11.14 3.98 5.95
C ALA A 55 10.05 4.99 5.55
N MET A 56 10.28 5.80 4.51
CA MET A 56 9.33 6.77 3.99
C MET A 56 7.93 6.18 3.70
N ASN A 57 7.83 4.87 3.45
CA ASN A 57 6.57 4.21 3.13
C ASN A 57 5.59 4.16 4.32
N LEU A 58 6.05 3.74 5.51
CA LEU A 58 5.18 3.73 6.70
C LEU A 58 4.90 5.15 7.16
N ASP A 59 5.91 6.02 7.13
CA ASP A 59 5.74 7.44 7.45
C ASP A 59 4.67 8.10 6.56
N PHE A 60 4.71 7.81 5.24
CA PHE A 60 3.70 8.27 4.31
C PHE A 60 2.29 7.76 4.65
N LEU A 61 2.13 6.46 4.93
CA LEU A 61 0.82 5.88 5.28
C LEU A 61 0.28 6.47 6.59
N LEU A 62 1.13 6.60 7.61
CA LEU A 62 0.79 7.21 8.89
C LEU A 62 0.39 8.69 8.71
N GLY A 63 1.17 9.45 7.95
CA GLY A 63 0.89 10.85 7.65
C GLY A 63 -0.37 11.05 6.81
N ALA A 64 -0.72 10.08 5.96
CA ALA A 64 -1.96 10.07 5.20
C ALA A 64 -3.18 9.63 6.02
N GLY A 65 -2.99 9.08 7.23
CA GLY A 65 -4.07 8.62 8.09
C GLY A 65 -4.75 7.33 7.60
N VAL A 66 -4.00 6.48 6.91
CA VAL A 66 -4.45 5.19 6.36
C VAL A 66 -4.32 4.08 7.40
#